data_AF-A0A5C3KHU1-F1
#
_entry.id   AF-A0A5C3KHU1-F1
#
_cell.length_a   1.000
_cell.length_b   1.000
_cell.length_c   1.000
_cell.angle_alpha   90.00
_cell.angle_beta   90.00
_cell.angle_gamma   90.00
#
_symmetry.space_group_name_H-M   'P 1'
#
loop_
_entity.id
_entity.type
_entity.pdbx_description
1 polymer ?
#
loop_
_entity_poly.entity_id
_entity_poly.type
_entity_poly.pdbx_seq_one_letter_code
_entity_poly.pdbx_strand_id
1 'polypeptide(L)'
;MSGVLTGVRAPAVAFSTSNVMQFPTQVGKVGRPKKTAAENKLKGTRTRLTSEEKEAMPPKRPAHKFIRFFSEQAAKAGGGGPKLGPLAKELSVVWRNMTEEQKAKYDTPLEERQEYQRKLFEWSEKVDPKLLVSINKVRDAQHRYKVVQLKEHAMKAPATPYMYFVKDFWAKHIPADATAEERDFVNVSKRSSEAWRLLSQEEKQVYYDIASKKREEYKKYQEDNK
;
A
#
# COMPACT_ATOMS: atom_id res chain seq x y z
N MET A 1 -38.61 -55.65 26.53
CA MET A 1 -38.34 -56.98 25.95
C MET A 1 -38.92 -57.00 24.54
N SER A 2 -38.12 -57.44 23.57
CA SER A 2 -38.48 -58.02 22.25
C SER A 2 -39.54 -57.28 21.40
N GLY A 3 -39.33 -56.86 20.15
CA GLY A 3 -38.43 -57.33 19.10
C GLY A 3 -39.26 -57.56 17.83
N VAL A 4 -38.91 -56.82 16.76
CA VAL A 4 -38.97 -57.17 15.31
C VAL A 4 -40.35 -57.40 14.64
N LEU A 5 -40.63 -56.66 13.55
CA LEU A 5 -40.81 -57.21 12.17
C LEU A 5 -41.26 -56.15 11.14
N THR A 6 -40.34 -55.93 10.19
CA THR A 6 -40.45 -55.60 8.76
C THR A 6 -41.83 -55.52 8.10
N GLY A 7 -42.01 -54.47 7.28
CA GLY A 7 -42.98 -54.43 6.18
C GLY A 7 -42.35 -53.78 4.94
N VAL A 8 -42.05 -54.62 3.94
CA VAL A 8 -41.53 -54.27 2.60
C VAL A 8 -42.71 -54.01 1.65
N ARG A 9 -42.65 -52.96 0.82
CA ARG A 9 -43.16 -53.01 -0.57
C ARG A 9 -42.64 -51.86 -1.45
N ALA A 10 -41.92 -52.24 -2.52
CA ALA A 10 -41.54 -51.46 -3.71
C ALA A 10 -42.76 -51.28 -4.67
N PRO A 11 -42.71 -50.72 -5.91
CA PRO A 11 -41.56 -50.36 -6.77
C PRO A 11 -41.68 -49.11 -7.71
N ALA A 12 -40.64 -48.92 -8.53
CA ALA A 12 -40.55 -48.19 -9.83
C ALA A 12 -40.57 -46.64 -9.76
N VAL A 13 -39.79 -45.87 -10.53
CA VAL A 13 -39.51 -45.98 -11.98
C VAL A 13 -38.14 -45.35 -12.29
N ALA A 14 -37.39 -45.96 -13.20
CA ALA A 14 -36.16 -45.41 -13.77
C ALA A 14 -36.47 -44.24 -14.73
N PHE A 15 -35.64 -43.20 -14.71
CA PHE A 15 -35.46 -42.32 -15.87
C PHE A 15 -33.98 -42.11 -16.19
N SER A 16 -33.74 -42.21 -17.48
CA SER A 16 -32.47 -42.30 -18.17
C SER A 16 -31.80 -40.93 -18.34
N THR A 17 -30.49 -40.91 -18.12
CA THR A 17 -29.44 -40.14 -18.81
C THR A 17 -29.77 -38.75 -19.38
N SER A 18 -29.13 -37.71 -18.84
CA SER A 18 -28.53 -36.66 -19.66
C SER A 18 -27.34 -36.00 -18.94
N ASN A 19 -26.15 -36.57 -19.20
CA ASN A 19 -24.93 -35.84 -19.53
C ASN A 19 -24.59 -34.57 -18.69
N VAL A 20 -24.16 -34.77 -17.44
CA VAL A 20 -23.27 -33.80 -16.79
C VAL A 20 -21.90 -33.98 -17.46
N MET A 21 -21.50 -33.01 -18.30
CA MET A 21 -20.14 -32.94 -18.82
C MET A 21 -19.16 -32.81 -17.65
N GLN A 22 -18.62 -33.94 -17.23
CA GLN A 22 -17.48 -34.02 -16.34
C GLN A 22 -16.25 -33.55 -17.14
N PHE A 23 -15.90 -32.27 -17.04
CA PHE A 23 -14.64 -31.79 -17.59
C PHE A 23 -13.47 -32.45 -16.83
N PRO A 24 -12.60 -33.24 -17.50
CA PRO A 24 -11.44 -33.83 -16.86
C PRO A 24 -10.46 -32.71 -16.50
N THR A 25 -10.36 -32.40 -15.21
CA THR A 25 -9.35 -31.46 -14.71
C THR A 25 -8.03 -32.19 -14.54
N GLN A 26 -7.36 -32.48 -15.66
CA GLN A 26 -5.96 -32.88 -15.69
C GLN A 26 -5.16 -31.78 -16.39
N VAL A 27 -4.92 -30.68 -15.68
CA VAL A 27 -3.83 -29.77 -16.01
C VAL A 27 -2.70 -30.10 -15.05
N GLY A 28 -1.75 -30.88 -15.54
CA GLY A 28 -0.49 -31.13 -14.86
C GLY A 28 0.14 -29.79 -14.49
N LYS A 29 0.32 -29.56 -13.19
CA LYS A 29 1.14 -28.47 -12.69
C LYS A 29 2.58 -28.76 -13.13
N VAL A 30 2.99 -28.22 -14.27
CA VAL A 30 4.40 -28.11 -14.63
C VAL A 30 5.02 -27.24 -13.55
N GLY A 31 5.66 -27.89 -12.58
CA GLY A 31 6.35 -27.24 -11.49
C GLY A 31 7.40 -26.33 -12.07
N ARG A 32 7.20 -25.00 -11.94
CA ARG A 32 8.26 -24.02 -12.15
C ARG A 32 9.46 -24.48 -11.31
N PRO A 33 10.65 -24.70 -11.90
CA PRO A 33 11.79 -25.18 -11.13
C PRO A 33 12.04 -24.21 -9.98
N LYS A 34 11.84 -24.68 -8.75
CA LYS A 34 12.26 -23.97 -7.55
C LYS A 34 13.78 -23.92 -7.62
N LYS A 35 14.32 -22.76 -7.98
CA LYS A 35 15.75 -22.47 -7.76
C LYS A 35 16.07 -22.88 -6.32
N THR A 36 17.01 -23.79 -6.15
CA THR A 36 17.40 -24.28 -4.83
C THR A 36 17.88 -23.09 -4.01
N ALA A 37 17.52 -23.05 -2.73
CA ALA A 37 17.95 -21.99 -1.82
C ALA A 37 19.49 -21.93 -1.64
N ALA A 38 20.23 -22.90 -2.19
CA ALA A 38 21.69 -22.94 -2.21
C ALA A 38 22.29 -22.11 -3.36
N GLU A 39 21.68 -22.07 -4.54
CA GLU A 39 22.22 -21.31 -5.69
C GLU A 39 22.07 -19.79 -5.50
N ASN A 40 21.08 -19.36 -4.71
CA ASN A 40 20.86 -17.94 -4.40
C ASN A 40 21.71 -17.43 -3.22
N LYS A 41 22.48 -18.29 -2.53
CA LYS A 41 23.31 -17.94 -1.38
C LYS A 41 24.73 -17.49 -1.73
N LEU A 42 25.14 -17.55 -3.00
CA LEU A 42 26.50 -17.18 -3.44
C LEU A 42 26.63 -15.74 -3.97
N LYS A 43 25.58 -14.93 -3.92
CA LYS A 43 25.69 -13.47 -4.13
C LYS A 43 25.40 -12.79 -2.80
N GLY A 44 26.41 -12.62 -1.97
CA GLY A 44 26.31 -11.81 -0.76
C GLY A 44 25.68 -10.47 -1.11
N THR A 45 24.48 -10.21 -0.61
CA THR A 45 23.80 -8.94 -0.85
C THR A 45 24.62 -7.87 -0.16
N ARG A 46 25.26 -7.01 -0.96
CA ARG A 46 26.05 -5.90 -0.43
C ARG A 46 25.19 -5.08 0.54
N THR A 47 25.71 -4.86 1.74
CA THR A 47 24.99 -4.19 2.83
C THR A 47 25.30 -2.69 2.91
N ARG A 48 26.26 -2.16 2.12
CA ARG A 48 26.69 -0.76 2.17
C ARG A 48 26.59 -0.11 0.79
N LEU A 49 25.99 1.08 0.71
CA LEU A 49 25.88 1.90 -0.51
C LEU A 49 27.24 2.42 -0.99
N THR A 50 27.42 2.55 -2.32
CA THR A 50 28.60 3.17 -2.95
C THR A 50 28.53 4.69 -2.78
N SER A 51 29.59 5.41 -3.11
CA SER A 51 29.59 6.88 -3.06
C SER A 51 28.52 7.47 -3.99
N GLU A 52 28.46 7.00 -5.23
CA GLU A 52 27.46 7.40 -6.24
C GLU A 52 26.02 7.13 -5.78
N GLU A 53 25.76 5.97 -5.15
CA GLU A 53 24.44 5.62 -4.62
C GLU A 53 24.03 6.46 -3.41
N LYS A 54 25.01 6.96 -2.64
CA LYS A 54 24.74 7.88 -1.53
C LYS A 54 24.38 9.26 -2.04
N GLU A 55 25.02 9.73 -3.10
CA GLU A 55 24.73 11.00 -3.74
C GLU A 55 23.37 10.98 -4.44
N ALA A 56 22.99 9.84 -5.01
CA ALA A 56 21.67 9.63 -5.61
C ALA A 56 20.53 9.41 -4.59
N MET A 57 20.76 9.57 -3.28
CA MET A 57 19.69 9.51 -2.30
C MET A 57 18.76 10.72 -2.38
N PRO A 58 17.46 10.54 -2.07
CA PRO A 58 16.52 11.65 -2.07
C PRO A 58 16.91 12.70 -1.02
N PRO A 59 16.56 13.98 -1.26
CA PRO A 59 16.71 15.03 -0.27
C PRO A 59 16.09 14.63 1.07
N LYS A 60 16.75 15.02 2.17
CA LYS A 60 16.23 14.78 3.52
C LYS A 60 15.02 15.67 3.77
N ARG A 61 14.00 15.11 4.43
CA ARG A 61 12.81 15.85 4.85
C ARG A 61 13.21 16.97 5.82
N PRO A 62 12.52 18.12 5.79
CA PRO A 62 12.73 19.17 6.78
C PRO A 62 12.42 18.63 8.18
N ALA A 63 13.11 19.16 9.18
CA ALA A 63 12.95 18.73 10.56
C ALA A 63 11.53 19.01 11.07
N HIS A 64 10.92 18.01 11.70
CA HIS A 64 9.61 18.13 12.33
C HIS A 64 9.68 18.97 13.63
N LYS A 65 8.53 19.44 14.13
CA LYS A 65 8.43 20.40 15.26
C LYS A 65 9.32 20.04 16.45
N PHE A 66 9.21 18.80 16.92
CA PHE A 66 10.01 18.30 18.04
C PHE A 66 11.51 18.29 17.76
N ILE A 67 11.94 17.93 16.55
CA ILE A 67 13.37 17.87 16.20
C ILE A 67 13.98 19.27 16.17
N ARG A 68 13.21 20.28 15.73
CA ARG A 68 13.63 21.69 15.79
C ARG A 68 13.81 22.15 17.24
N PHE A 69 12.80 21.92 18.08
CA PHE A 69 12.90 22.18 19.52
C PHE A 69 14.08 21.45 20.15
N PHE A 70 14.21 20.15 19.91
CA PHE A 70 15.30 19.33 20.42
C PHE A 70 16.66 19.86 19.96
N SER A 71 16.81 20.26 18.70
CA SER A 71 18.06 20.82 18.17
C SER A 71 18.44 22.13 18.85
N GLU A 72 17.47 23.00 19.14
CA GLU A 72 17.70 24.26 19.86
C GLU A 72 18.14 23.99 21.31
N GLN A 73 17.46 23.06 21.99
CA GLN A 73 17.76 22.71 23.38
C GLN A 73 19.07 21.94 23.51
N ALA A 74 19.38 21.06 22.56
CA ALA A 74 20.66 20.36 22.49
C ALA A 74 21.82 21.35 22.23
N ALA A 75 21.61 22.38 21.39
CA ALA A 75 22.60 23.44 21.20
C ALA A 75 22.82 24.26 22.48
N LYS A 76 21.74 24.60 23.21
CA LYS A 76 21.81 25.28 24.52
C LYS A 76 22.54 24.45 25.59
N ALA A 77 22.42 23.11 25.52
CA ALA A 77 23.09 22.19 26.43
C ALA A 77 24.55 21.87 26.06
N GLY A 78 25.15 22.58 25.09
CA GLY A 78 26.55 22.42 24.70
C GLY A 78 26.80 21.44 23.54
N GLY A 79 25.76 21.05 22.81
CA GLY A 79 25.88 20.14 21.66
C GLY A 79 26.08 18.68 22.05
N GLY A 80 25.81 17.77 21.10
CA GLY A 80 25.67 16.33 21.32
C GLY A 80 26.89 15.62 21.95
N GLY A 81 26.99 15.67 23.28
CA GLY A 81 27.91 14.88 24.08
C GLY A 81 27.27 13.57 24.59
N PRO A 82 28.00 12.79 25.42
CA PRO A 82 27.53 11.52 25.98
C PRO A 82 26.21 11.59 26.77
N LYS A 83 25.78 12.81 27.16
CA LYS A 83 24.52 13.07 27.88
C LYS A 83 23.28 13.25 26.99
N LEU A 84 23.40 13.06 25.67
CA LEU A 84 22.29 13.23 24.73
C LEU A 84 21.10 12.30 25.03
N GLY A 85 21.36 11.07 25.49
CA GLY A 85 20.32 10.09 25.82
C GLY A 85 19.42 10.53 27.00
N PRO A 86 19.99 10.84 28.18
CA PRO A 86 19.24 11.40 29.31
C PRO A 86 18.54 12.72 28.97
N LEU A 87 19.25 13.64 28.30
CA LEU A 87 18.70 14.94 27.89
C LEU A 87 17.48 14.79 26.96
N ALA A 88 17.50 13.83 26.03
CA ALA A 88 16.37 13.57 25.15
C ALA A 88 15.13 13.09 25.89
N LYS A 89 15.29 12.31 26.98
CA LYS A 89 14.16 11.88 27.81
C LYS A 89 13.53 13.08 28.51
N GLU A 90 14.34 13.94 29.12
CA GLU A 90 13.88 15.16 29.80
C GLU A 90 13.16 16.10 28.83
N LEU A 91 13.77 16.39 27.68
CA LEU A 91 13.18 17.25 26.65
C LEU A 91 11.89 16.67 26.05
N SER A 92 11.74 15.34 26.00
CA SER A 92 10.50 14.71 25.57
C SER A 92 9.35 14.93 26.56
N VAL A 93 9.63 14.95 27.86
CA VAL A 93 8.64 15.27 28.90
C VAL A 93 8.26 16.74 28.82
N VAL A 94 9.26 17.63 28.68
CA VAL A 94 9.03 19.07 28.48
C VAL A 94 8.15 19.32 27.25
N TRP A 95 8.46 18.69 26.11
CA TRP A 95 7.68 18.84 24.89
C TRP A 95 6.23 18.37 25.04
N ARG A 96 5.97 17.28 25.77
CA ARG A 96 4.60 16.82 26.02
C ARG A 96 3.81 17.83 26.84
N ASN A 97 4.44 18.45 27.84
CA ASN A 97 3.82 19.43 28.73
C ASN A 97 3.73 20.85 28.15
N MET A 98 4.38 21.14 27.02
CA MET A 98 4.24 22.42 26.31
C MET A 98 2.85 22.61 25.69
N THR A 99 2.37 23.86 25.68
CA THR A 99 1.10 24.24 25.02
C THR A 99 1.23 24.21 23.50
N GLU A 100 0.11 24.13 22.78
CA GLU A 100 0.14 24.11 21.30
C GLU A 100 0.71 25.43 20.73
N GLU A 101 0.53 26.55 21.42
CA GLU A 101 1.11 27.85 21.04
C GLU A 101 2.65 27.84 21.12
N GLN A 102 3.21 27.22 22.16
CA GLN A 102 4.66 27.06 22.30
C GLN A 102 5.22 26.09 21.25
N LYS A 103 4.43 25.06 20.88
CA LYS A 103 4.77 24.11 19.82
C LYS A 103 4.66 24.72 18.42
N ALA A 104 3.72 25.64 18.21
CA ALA A 104 3.47 26.32 16.95
C ALA A 104 4.70 27.11 16.45
N LYS A 105 5.50 27.65 17.38
CA LYS A 105 6.80 28.29 17.06
C LYS A 105 7.75 27.35 16.31
N TYR A 106 7.65 26.06 16.56
CA TYR A 106 8.51 25.04 15.97
C TYR A 106 7.93 24.41 14.71
N ASP A 107 6.77 24.88 14.23
CA ASP A 107 6.19 24.41 12.98
C ASP A 107 7.18 24.54 11.84
N THR A 108 7.21 23.52 10.99
CA THR A 108 7.98 23.60 9.75
C THR A 108 7.30 24.65 8.87
N PRO A 109 7.98 25.77 8.54
CA PRO A 109 7.42 26.80 7.68
C PRO A 109 6.90 26.19 6.39
N LEU A 110 5.81 26.75 5.86
CA LEU A 110 5.23 26.26 4.61
C LEU A 110 6.25 26.32 3.47
N GLU A 111 7.07 27.37 3.44
CA GLU A 111 8.16 27.58 2.48
C GLU A 111 9.16 26.42 2.49
N GLU A 112 9.66 26.00 3.66
CA GLU A 112 10.57 24.86 3.77
C GLU A 112 9.95 23.55 3.26
N ARG A 113 8.64 23.37 3.48
CA ARG A 113 7.90 22.21 2.94
C ARG A 113 7.76 22.27 1.43
N GLN A 114 7.55 23.45 0.86
CA GLN A 114 7.45 23.65 -0.59
C GLN A 114 8.81 23.50 -1.26
N GLU A 115 9.87 24.08 -0.69
CA GLU A 115 11.23 23.89 -1.17
C GLU A 115 11.65 22.43 -1.13
N TYR A 116 11.30 21.71 -0.07
CA TYR A 116 11.55 20.28 0.02
C TYR A 116 10.87 19.51 -1.10
N GLN A 117 9.60 19.83 -1.39
CA GLN A 117 8.87 19.22 -2.51
C GLN A 117 9.53 19.54 -3.85
N ARG A 118 9.92 20.80 -4.08
CA ARG A 118 10.65 21.21 -5.29
C ARG A 118 11.98 20.47 -5.44
N LYS A 119 12.79 20.39 -4.37
CA LYS A 119 14.06 19.65 -4.36
C LYS A 119 13.83 18.15 -4.59
N LEU A 120 12.77 17.59 -4.01
CA LEU A 120 12.43 16.18 -4.19
C LEU A 120 12.00 15.90 -5.63
N PHE A 121 11.29 16.82 -6.26
CA PHE A 121 10.93 16.74 -7.67
C PHE A 121 12.16 16.83 -8.58
N GLU A 122 13.00 17.85 -8.41
CA GLU A 122 14.24 18.02 -9.16
C GLU A 122 15.16 16.80 -9.03
N TRP A 123 15.27 16.23 -7.83
CA TRP A 123 15.98 14.97 -7.61
C TRP A 123 15.35 13.82 -8.38
N SER A 124 14.02 13.73 -8.39
CA SER A 124 13.30 12.66 -9.09
C SER A 124 13.46 12.71 -10.60
N GLU A 125 13.69 13.88 -11.20
CA GLU A 125 13.99 14.01 -12.63
C GLU A 125 15.43 13.60 -12.96
N LYS A 126 16.38 13.95 -12.09
CA LYS A 126 17.82 13.72 -12.31
C LYS A 126 18.28 12.29 -12.02
N VAL A 127 17.55 11.54 -11.19
CA VAL A 127 18.00 10.23 -10.71
C VAL A 127 17.89 9.15 -11.80
N ASP A 128 18.99 8.43 -12.07
CA ASP A 128 18.98 7.28 -12.98
C ASP A 128 18.14 6.13 -12.37
N PRO A 129 17.09 5.65 -13.06
CA PRO A 129 16.29 4.51 -12.60
C PRO A 129 17.10 3.25 -12.28
N LYS A 130 18.23 3.01 -12.97
CA LYS A 130 19.08 1.83 -12.70
C LYS A 130 19.77 1.94 -11.35
N LEU A 131 20.22 3.14 -10.98
CA LEU A 131 20.85 3.42 -9.69
C LEU A 131 19.84 3.31 -8.55
N LEU A 132 18.60 3.73 -8.75
CA LEU A 132 17.52 3.50 -7.79
C LEU A 132 17.27 2.01 -7.52
N VAL A 133 17.34 1.17 -8.55
CA VAL A 133 17.19 -0.28 -8.39
C VAL A 133 18.34 -0.86 -7.57
N SER A 134 19.59 -0.42 -7.78
CA SER A 134 20.73 -0.88 -6.98
C SER A 134 20.64 -0.42 -5.53
N ILE A 135 20.28 0.85 -5.29
CA ILE A 135 20.00 1.41 -3.96
C ILE A 135 18.93 0.59 -3.24
N ASN A 136 17.82 0.28 -3.92
CA ASN A 136 16.71 -0.45 -3.33
C ASN A 136 17.07 -1.89 -2.96
N LYS A 137 17.94 -2.57 -3.72
CA LYS A 137 18.44 -3.90 -3.35
C LYS A 137 19.25 -3.86 -2.05
N VAL A 138 20.11 -2.86 -1.89
CA VAL A 138 20.89 -2.70 -0.65
C VAL A 138 19.99 -2.33 0.52
N ARG A 139 19.02 -1.45 0.31
CA ARG A 139 18.06 -1.05 1.35
C ARG A 139 17.16 -2.19 1.81
N ASP A 140 16.71 -3.04 0.88
CA ASP A 140 15.95 -4.25 1.19
C ASP A 140 16.78 -5.22 2.05
N ALA A 141 18.06 -5.40 1.71
CA ALA A 141 19.01 -6.17 2.55
C ALA A 141 19.27 -5.53 3.92
N GLN A 142 19.10 -4.21 4.06
CA GLN A 142 19.15 -3.50 5.35
C GLN A 142 17.78 -3.45 6.07
N HIS A 143 16.73 -4.10 5.54
CA HIS A 143 15.35 -4.00 6.03
C HIS A 143 14.83 -2.56 6.10
N ARG A 144 15.25 -1.71 5.15
CA ARG A 144 14.83 -0.31 5.03
C ARG A 144 13.80 -0.17 3.91
N TYR A 145 12.86 0.77 4.09
CA TYR A 145 11.88 1.10 3.05
C TYR A 145 12.54 1.48 1.72
N LYS A 146 11.93 1.08 0.62
CA LYS A 146 12.41 1.38 -0.73
C LYS A 146 12.30 2.89 -1.01
N VAL A 147 13.30 3.42 -1.70
CA VAL A 147 13.27 4.74 -2.31
C VAL A 147 12.52 4.61 -3.63
N VAL A 148 11.48 5.43 -3.80
CA VAL A 148 10.67 5.44 -5.02
C VAL A 148 10.81 6.80 -5.67
N GLN A 149 11.01 6.82 -6.99
CA GLN A 149 10.97 8.03 -7.79
C GLN A 149 9.55 8.60 -7.76
N LEU A 150 9.41 9.85 -7.33
CA LEU A 150 8.13 10.54 -7.42
C LEU A 150 7.84 10.84 -8.89
N LYS A 151 6.60 10.61 -9.33
CA LYS A 151 6.12 11.02 -10.64
C LYS A 151 5.00 12.03 -10.41
N GLU A 152 5.28 13.32 -10.63
CA GLU A 152 4.37 14.41 -10.21
C GLU A 152 3.05 14.39 -10.98
N HIS A 153 3.11 14.32 -12.31
CA HIS A 153 1.91 14.41 -13.16
C HIS A 153 1.46 13.06 -13.72
N ALA A 154 2.07 11.95 -13.29
CA ALA A 154 1.68 10.64 -13.77
C ALA A 154 0.23 10.34 -13.37
N MET A 155 -0.64 10.21 -14.38
CA MET A 155 -1.97 9.65 -14.18
C MET A 155 -1.81 8.32 -13.43
N LYS A 156 -2.59 8.11 -12.37
CA LYS A 156 -2.56 6.82 -11.66
C LYS A 156 -3.19 5.76 -12.56
N ALA A 157 -2.71 4.53 -12.43
CA ALA A 157 -3.32 3.41 -13.14
C ALA A 157 -4.83 3.35 -12.83
N PRO A 158 -5.68 3.10 -13.85
CA PRO A 158 -7.13 3.09 -13.70
C PRO A 158 -7.56 2.02 -12.71
N ALA A 159 -8.51 2.37 -11.84
CA ALA A 159 -9.02 1.44 -10.85
C ALA A 159 -9.79 0.28 -11.49
N THR A 160 -9.94 -0.83 -10.76
CA THR A 160 -10.76 -1.96 -11.22
C THR A 160 -12.25 -1.59 -11.22
N PRO A 161 -13.11 -2.28 -12.00
CA PRO A 161 -14.57 -2.06 -11.96
C PRO A 161 -15.14 -2.07 -10.54
N TYR A 162 -14.69 -3.05 -9.73
CA TYR A 162 -15.06 -3.16 -8.33
C TYR A 162 -14.73 -1.91 -7.50
N MET A 163 -13.59 -1.25 -7.75
CA MET A 163 -13.21 -0.06 -6.98
C MET A 163 -14.08 1.15 -7.30
N TYR A 164 -14.59 1.27 -8.53
CA TYR A 164 -15.59 2.30 -8.85
C TYR A 164 -16.91 2.03 -8.13
N PHE A 165 -17.34 0.76 -8.10
CA PHE A 165 -18.50 0.37 -7.29
C PHE A 165 -18.29 0.65 -5.81
N VAL A 166 -17.13 0.30 -5.23
CA VAL A 166 -16.84 0.57 -3.82
C VAL A 166 -16.89 2.07 -3.55
N LYS A 167 -16.36 2.91 -4.44
CA LYS A 167 -16.44 4.37 -4.30
C LYS A 167 -17.90 4.86 -4.26
N ASP A 168 -18.74 4.37 -5.16
CA ASP A 168 -20.16 4.74 -5.20
C ASP A 168 -20.94 4.17 -4.00
N PHE A 169 -20.60 2.95 -3.57
CA PHE A 169 -21.16 2.30 -2.40
C PHE A 169 -20.82 3.08 -1.13
N TRP A 170 -19.56 3.50 -0.98
CA TRP A 170 -19.12 4.36 0.12
C TRP A 170 -19.88 5.69 0.12
N ALA A 171 -20.03 6.34 -1.04
CA ALA A 171 -20.75 7.60 -1.14
C ALA A 171 -22.25 7.47 -0.78
N LYS A 172 -22.87 6.32 -1.07
CA LYS A 172 -24.29 6.06 -0.79
C LYS A 172 -24.56 5.62 0.65
N HIS A 173 -23.65 4.84 1.24
CA HIS A 173 -23.89 4.18 2.53
C HIS A 173 -23.15 4.83 3.71
N ILE A 174 -22.23 5.76 3.47
CA ILE A 174 -21.46 6.44 4.50
C ILE A 174 -21.60 7.95 4.30
N PRO A 175 -22.46 8.62 5.07
CA PRO A 175 -22.59 10.07 4.98
C PRO A 175 -21.32 10.79 5.50
N ALA A 176 -21.20 12.06 5.13
CA ALA A 176 -19.99 12.86 5.39
C ALA A 176 -19.73 13.10 6.90
N ASP A 177 -20.75 12.93 7.73
CA ASP A 177 -20.80 13.10 9.18
C ASP A 177 -20.83 11.76 9.96
N ALA A 178 -20.72 10.62 9.27
CA ALA A 178 -20.73 9.30 9.90
C ALA A 178 -19.66 9.15 10.99
N THR A 179 -20.03 8.47 12.07
CA THR A 179 -19.15 8.20 13.21
C THR A 179 -17.94 7.34 12.81
N ALA A 180 -16.88 7.34 13.63
CA ALA A 180 -15.68 6.54 13.36
C ALA A 180 -15.97 5.03 13.24
N GLU A 181 -16.97 4.53 13.96
CA GLU A 181 -17.41 3.13 13.94
C GLU A 181 -18.17 2.79 12.65
N GLU A 182 -19.00 3.70 12.15
CA GLU A 182 -19.72 3.53 10.87
C GLU A 182 -18.79 3.66 9.66
N ARG A 183 -17.70 4.43 9.81
CA ARG A 183 -16.60 4.52 8.85
C ARG A 183 -15.58 3.40 8.96
N ASP A 184 -15.81 2.40 9.80
CA ASP A 184 -14.88 1.29 9.92
C ASP A 184 -14.70 0.61 8.56
N PHE A 185 -13.49 0.77 8.02
CA PHE A 185 -13.10 0.28 6.71
C PHE A 185 -13.33 -1.24 6.59
N VAL A 186 -13.10 -2.00 7.66
CA VAL A 186 -13.21 -3.46 7.64
C VAL A 186 -14.68 -3.88 7.47
N ASN A 187 -15.58 -3.33 8.26
CA ASN A 187 -17.01 -3.64 8.19
C ASN A 187 -17.62 -3.19 6.85
N VAL A 188 -17.28 -1.98 6.40
CA VAL A 188 -17.78 -1.45 5.12
C VAL A 188 -17.27 -2.28 3.95
N SER A 189 -15.98 -2.66 3.96
CA SER A 189 -15.39 -3.47 2.89
C SER A 189 -16.03 -4.86 2.80
N LYS A 190 -16.47 -5.45 3.92
CA LYS A 190 -17.21 -6.73 3.89
C LYS A 190 -18.57 -6.56 3.23
N ARG A 191 -19.35 -5.56 3.65
CA ARG A 191 -20.67 -5.23 3.08
C ARG A 191 -20.58 -4.91 1.59
N SER A 192 -19.59 -4.12 1.17
CA SER A 192 -19.39 -3.80 -0.25
C SER A 192 -19.01 -5.04 -1.07
N SER A 193 -18.21 -5.95 -0.51
CA SER A 193 -17.83 -7.18 -1.21
C SER A 193 -19.03 -8.11 -1.40
N GLU A 194 -19.89 -8.23 -0.40
CA GLU A 194 -21.12 -9.03 -0.47
C GLU A 194 -22.12 -8.42 -1.45
N ALA A 195 -22.35 -7.10 -1.36
CA ALA A 195 -23.19 -6.37 -2.31
C ALA A 195 -22.69 -6.54 -3.75
N TRP A 196 -21.37 -6.41 -4.00
CA TRP A 196 -20.81 -6.65 -5.33
C TRP A 196 -21.03 -8.07 -5.85
N ARG A 197 -21.02 -9.08 -4.98
CA ARG A 197 -21.29 -10.46 -5.41
C ARG A 197 -22.74 -10.65 -5.82
N LEU A 198 -23.67 -10.03 -5.09
CA LEU A 198 -25.12 -10.12 -5.31
C LEU A 198 -25.63 -9.29 -6.49
N LEU A 199 -24.91 -8.24 -6.90
CA LEU A 199 -25.28 -7.42 -8.07
C LEU A 199 -25.41 -8.27 -9.33
N SER A 200 -26.40 -7.92 -10.17
CA SER A 200 -26.59 -8.54 -11.47
C SER A 200 -25.43 -8.23 -12.41
N GLN A 201 -25.28 -9.02 -13.47
CA GLN A 201 -24.24 -8.77 -14.47
C GLN A 201 -24.46 -7.42 -15.19
N GLU A 202 -25.72 -7.01 -15.34
CA GLU A 202 -26.11 -5.74 -15.98
C GLU A 202 -25.69 -4.54 -15.14
N GLU A 203 -25.91 -4.59 -13.83
CA GLU A 203 -25.49 -3.53 -12.89
C GLU A 203 -23.97 -3.44 -12.79
N LYS A 204 -23.29 -4.59 -12.87
CA LYS A 204 -21.82 -4.64 -12.95
C LYS A 204 -21.30 -4.04 -14.24
N GLN A 205 -22.02 -4.21 -15.36
CA GLN A 205 -21.59 -3.78 -16.68
C GLN A 205 -21.30 -2.28 -16.74
N VAL A 206 -22.11 -1.46 -16.07
CA VAL A 206 -21.88 -0.01 -15.95
C VAL A 206 -20.48 0.30 -15.41
N TYR A 207 -20.03 -0.44 -14.40
CA TYR A 207 -18.69 -0.27 -13.84
C TYR A 207 -17.58 -0.83 -14.73
N TYR A 208 -17.86 -1.87 -15.52
CA TYR A 208 -16.94 -2.37 -16.54
C TYR A 208 -16.73 -1.35 -17.66
N ASP A 209 -17.78 -0.65 -18.08
CA ASP A 209 -17.71 0.38 -19.12
C ASP A 209 -16.93 1.61 -18.62
N ILE A 210 -17.18 2.05 -17.37
CA ILE A 210 -16.40 3.13 -16.72
C ILE A 210 -14.92 2.74 -16.64
N ALA A 211 -14.61 1.52 -16.18
CA ALA A 211 -13.24 1.06 -16.07
C ALA A 211 -12.55 0.95 -17.44
N SER A 212 -13.29 0.56 -18.48
CA SER A 212 -12.78 0.45 -19.86
C SER A 212 -12.42 1.84 -20.41
N LYS A 213 -13.32 2.83 -20.30
CA LYS A 213 -13.05 4.21 -20.70
C LYS A 213 -11.84 4.79 -19.96
N LYS A 214 -11.75 4.57 -18.65
CA LYS A 214 -10.60 5.05 -17.84
C LYS A 214 -9.29 4.36 -18.21
N ARG A 215 -9.32 3.10 -18.66
CA ARG A 215 -8.14 2.41 -19.21
C ARG A 215 -7.70 2.99 -20.54
N GLU A 216 -8.63 3.34 -21.41
CA GLU A 216 -8.31 4.00 -22.68
C GLU A 216 -7.72 5.40 -22.45
N GLU A 217 -8.29 6.19 -21.55
CA GLU A 217 -7.73 7.49 -21.14
C GLU A 217 -6.30 7.35 -20.62
N TYR A 218 -6.06 6.37 -19.74
CA TYR A 218 -4.72 6.10 -19.22
C TYR A 218 -3.75 5.64 -20.30
N LYS A 219 -4.20 4.82 -21.25
CA LYS A 219 -3.38 4.36 -22.38
C LYS A 219 -2.97 5.55 -23.26
N LYS A 220 -3.90 6.45 -23.60
CA LYS A 220 -3.61 7.68 -24.35
C LYS A 220 -2.62 8.57 -23.61
N TYR A 221 -2.85 8.79 -22.32
CA TYR A 221 -1.92 9.52 -21.46
C TYR A 221 -0.51 8.91 -21.46
N GLN A 222 -0.38 7.57 -21.41
CA GLN A 222 0.92 6.91 -21.49
C GLN A 222 1.57 7.02 -22.88
N GLU A 223 0.80 7.10 -23.95
CA GLU A 223 1.31 7.30 -25.32
C GLU A 223 1.80 8.74 -25.52
N ASP A 224 1.06 9.73 -25.03
CA ASP A 224 1.41 11.16 -25.13
C ASP A 224 2.61 11.54 -24.25
N ASN A 225 2.81 10.85 -23.13
CA ASN A 225 3.89 11.11 -22.17
C ASN A 225 5.10 10.15 -22.31
N LYS A 226 5.22 9.43 -23.43
CA LYS A 226 6.34 8.53 -23.73
C LYS A 226 7.43 9.21 -24.55
#